data_AF-A0A7X9KN49-F1
#
_entry.id   AF-A0A7X9KN49-F1
#
_cell.length_a   1.000
_cell.length_b   1.000
_cell.length_c   1.000
_cell.angle_alpha   90.00
_cell.angle_beta   90.00
_cell.angle_gamma   90.00
#
_symmetry.space_group_name_H-M   'P 1'
#
loop_
_entity.id
_entity.type
_entity.pdbx_description
1 polymer ?
#
loop_
_entity_poly.entity_id
_entity_poly.type
_entity_poly.pdbx_seq_one_letter_code
_entity_poly.pdbx_strand_id
1 'polypeptide(L)'
;MTMLALGGLALAVAAFARTRDSPAADDLGDAGQVAAERTIDLVAWAYAVQPPPGFQMVDGRANKDFAIVIDGTRTMIVTAGTPGEIDCPELTALATCTVAADLLGDGVLW
;
A
#
# COMPACT_ATOMS: atom_id res chain seq x y z
N MET A 1 33.01 -7.26 -35.84
CA MET A 1 32.11 -6.08 -35.72
C MET A 1 31.08 -6.33 -34.61
N THR A 2 31.55 -6.66 -33.40
CA THR A 2 30.71 -7.06 -32.25
C THR A 2 31.11 -6.37 -30.94
N MET A 3 32.31 -5.77 -30.87
CA MET A 3 32.77 -5.06 -29.67
C MET A 3 32.16 -3.65 -29.50
N LEU A 4 31.69 -3.00 -30.57
CA LEU A 4 31.03 -1.69 -30.49
C LEU A 4 29.65 -1.77 -29.82
N ALA A 5 28.94 -2.89 -29.96
CA ALA A 5 27.62 -3.08 -29.37
C ALA A 5 27.70 -3.24 -27.83
N LEU A 6 28.73 -3.92 -27.32
CA LEU A 6 28.97 -4.06 -25.87
C LEU A 6 29.38 -2.73 -25.22
N GLY A 7 30.20 -1.94 -25.90
CA GLY A 7 30.60 -0.61 -25.41
C GLY A 7 29.40 0.34 -25.26
N GLY A 8 28.49 0.35 -26.24
CA GLY A 8 27.28 1.16 -26.20
C GLY A 8 26.32 0.76 -25.05
N LEU A 9 26.16 -0.55 -24.83
CA LEU A 9 25.29 -1.05 -23.76
C LEU A 9 25.85 -0.71 -22.37
N ALA A 10 27.16 -0.84 -22.16
CA ALA A 10 27.79 -0.49 -20.89
C ALA A 10 27.67 1.01 -20.57
N LEU A 11 27.82 1.88 -21.57
CA LEU A 11 27.61 3.32 -21.44
C LEU A 11 26.15 3.68 -21.11
N ALA A 12 25.18 2.99 -21.72
CA ALA A 12 23.77 3.20 -21.45
C ALA A 12 23.39 2.81 -20.02
N VAL A 13 23.88 1.66 -19.52
CA VAL A 13 23.62 1.21 -18.14
C VAL A 13 24.25 2.15 -17.12
N ALA A 14 25.49 2.61 -17.36
CA ALA A 14 26.16 3.54 -16.47
C ALA A 14 25.49 4.92 -16.42
N ALA A 15 24.99 5.41 -17.56
CA ALA A 15 24.23 6.65 -17.62
C ALA A 15 22.91 6.55 -16.84
N PHE A 16 22.19 5.43 -16.99
CA PHE A 16 20.92 5.20 -16.30
C PHE A 16 21.10 5.02 -14.78
N ALA A 17 22.21 4.40 -14.34
CA ALA A 17 22.55 4.30 -12.93
C ALA A 17 22.84 5.68 -12.31
N ARG A 18 23.57 6.56 -13.01
CA ARG A 18 23.86 7.92 -12.54
C ARG A 18 22.62 8.80 -12.39
N THR A 19 21.63 8.64 -13.25
CA THR A 19 20.38 9.42 -13.15
C THR A 19 19.54 9.02 -11.93
N ARG A 20 19.74 7.81 -11.38
CA ARG A 20 19.06 7.39 -10.13
C ARG A 20 19.73 7.96 -8.88
N ASP A 21 21.01 8.30 -8.96
CA ASP A 21 21.84 8.76 -7.85
C ASP A 21 21.92 10.30 -7.75
N SER A 22 21.09 11.02 -8.51
CA SER A 22 20.98 12.47 -8.32
C SER A 22 20.47 12.74 -6.91
N PRO A 23 21.24 13.41 -6.04
CA PRO A 23 20.70 13.91 -4.79
C PRO A 23 19.65 14.94 -5.16
N ALA A 24 18.40 14.68 -4.76
CA ALA A 24 17.32 15.64 -4.86
C ALA A 24 17.79 16.95 -4.24
N ALA A 25 17.71 18.03 -5.03
CA ALA A 25 17.89 19.37 -4.50
C ALA A 25 16.83 19.58 -3.41
N ASP A 26 17.28 19.95 -2.21
CA ASP A 26 16.44 20.45 -1.13
C ASP A 26 15.70 21.71 -1.63
N ASP A 27 14.45 21.54 -2.06
CA ASP A 27 13.52 22.65 -2.30
C ASP A 27 12.74 22.88 -1.00
N LEU A 28 13.26 23.78 -0.18
CA LEU A 28 12.59 24.29 1.00
C LEU A 28 11.56 25.36 0.58
N GLY A 29 10.28 25.00 0.57
CA GLY A 29 9.24 26.01 0.73
C GLY A 29 7.88 25.72 0.13
N ASP A 30 7.14 24.77 0.70
CA ASP A 30 5.71 24.97 0.89
C ASP A 30 5.28 24.29 2.20
N ALA A 31 4.86 25.10 3.18
CA ALA A 31 4.28 24.62 4.42
C ALA A 31 2.78 24.26 4.22
N GLY A 32 2.47 23.63 3.09
CA GLY A 32 1.30 22.77 2.97
C GLY A 32 1.62 21.50 3.74
N GLN A 33 0.74 21.10 4.66
CA GLN A 33 0.88 19.87 5.43
C GLN A 33 1.25 18.73 4.47
N VAL A 34 2.53 18.33 4.46
CA VAL A 34 2.95 17.13 3.75
C VAL A 34 2.17 16.02 4.43
N ALA A 35 1.15 15.50 3.73
CA ALA A 35 0.43 14.33 4.19
C ALA A 35 1.50 13.31 4.55
N ALA A 36 1.55 12.91 5.82
CA ALA A 36 2.55 11.96 6.29
C ALA A 36 2.57 10.80 5.29
N GLU A 37 3.74 10.56 4.70
CA GLU A 37 3.91 9.53 3.68
C GLU A 37 3.43 8.21 4.27
N ARG A 38 2.31 7.68 3.76
CA ARG A 38 1.76 6.42 4.25
C ARG A 38 2.50 5.30 3.55
N THR A 39 3.24 4.50 4.31
CA THR A 39 3.86 3.29 3.78
C THR A 39 2.77 2.22 3.65
N ILE A 40 2.69 1.57 2.49
CA ILE A 40 1.77 0.46 2.27
C ILE A 40 2.60 -0.81 2.19
N ASP A 41 2.52 -1.64 3.22
CA ASP A 41 3.29 -2.89 3.31
C ASP A 41 2.57 -4.06 2.66
N LEU A 42 1.24 -3.97 2.55
CA LEU A 42 0.41 -5.01 1.97
C LEU A 42 -0.56 -4.42 0.96
N VAL A 43 -0.54 -4.97 -0.26
CA VAL A 43 -1.64 -4.85 -1.23
C VAL A 43 -2.06 -6.25 -1.63
N ALA A 44 -3.32 -6.61 -1.38
CA ALA A 44 -3.82 -7.94 -1.68
C ALA A 44 -5.30 -7.92 -2.08
N TRP A 45 -5.70 -8.89 -2.89
CA TRP A 45 -7.12 -9.17 -3.11
C TRP A 45 -7.78 -9.57 -1.80
N ALA A 46 -8.95 -9.00 -1.51
CA ALA A 46 -9.81 -9.46 -0.44
C ALA A 46 -10.78 -10.50 -1.02
N TYR A 47 -10.59 -11.76 -0.65
CA TYR A 47 -11.53 -12.81 -1.02
C TYR A 47 -12.93 -12.54 -0.46
N ALA A 48 -13.01 -12.09 0.79
CA ALA A 48 -14.26 -11.67 1.41
C ALA A 48 -14.02 -10.60 2.48
N VAL A 49 -14.96 -9.68 2.63
CA VAL A 49 -15.02 -8.75 3.76
C VAL A 49 -16.26 -9.08 4.60
N GLN A 50 -16.07 -9.23 5.91
CA GLN A 50 -17.09 -9.70 6.85
C GLN A 50 -17.34 -8.64 7.93
N PRO A 51 -18.04 -7.55 7.60
CA PRO A 51 -18.40 -6.52 8.57
C PRO A 51 -19.56 -7.00 9.47
N PRO A 52 -19.52 -6.73 10.79
CA PRO A 52 -20.65 -7.02 11.66
C PRO A 52 -21.84 -6.07 11.38
N PRO A 53 -23.06 -6.40 11.82
CA PRO A 53 -24.22 -5.50 11.68
C PRO A 53 -23.94 -4.11 12.27
N GLY A 54 -24.25 -3.06 11.50
CA GLY A 54 -24.03 -1.66 11.90
C GLY A 54 -22.56 -1.21 11.86
N PHE A 55 -21.67 -1.98 11.23
CA PHE A 55 -20.34 -1.49 10.87
C PHE A 55 -20.42 -0.32 9.88
N GLN A 56 -19.62 0.71 10.13
CA GLN A 56 -19.45 1.88 9.29
C GLN A 56 -18.04 2.47 9.50
N MET A 57 -17.55 3.19 8.50
CA MET A 57 -16.46 4.14 8.69
C MET A 57 -17.05 5.44 9.23
N VAL A 58 -16.64 5.85 10.42
CA VAL A 58 -17.07 7.10 11.07
C VAL A 58 -15.83 7.97 11.24
N ASP A 59 -15.87 9.18 10.69
CA ASP A 59 -14.74 10.13 10.70
C ASP A 59 -13.40 9.49 10.27
N GLY A 60 -13.46 8.66 9.22
CA GLY A 60 -12.30 7.96 8.66
C GLY A 60 -11.76 6.83 9.54
N ARG A 61 -12.57 6.26 10.43
CA ARG A 61 -12.19 5.15 11.31
C ARG A 61 -13.24 4.05 11.36
N ALA A 62 -12.80 2.80 11.49
CA ALA A 62 -13.68 1.68 11.72
C ALA A 62 -14.43 1.84 13.06
N ASN A 63 -15.76 1.81 13.08
CA ASN A 63 -16.52 1.90 14.33
C ASN A 63 -16.63 0.55 15.09
N LYS A 64 -16.29 -0.56 14.44
CA LYS A 64 -16.34 -1.93 14.96
C LYS A 64 -15.21 -2.76 14.36
N ASP A 65 -14.88 -3.84 15.04
CA ASP A 65 -13.98 -4.86 14.51
C ASP A 65 -14.61 -5.55 13.30
N PHE A 66 -13.83 -5.85 12.27
CA PHE A 66 -14.27 -6.66 11.15
C PHE A 66 -13.13 -7.49 10.57
N ALA A 67 -13.48 -8.57 9.88
CA ALA A 67 -12.52 -9.46 9.25
C ALA A 67 -12.44 -9.23 7.74
N ILE A 68 -11.21 -9.23 7.23
CA ILE A 68 -10.91 -9.32 5.80
C ILE A 68 -10.25 -10.67 5.58
N VAL A 69 -10.94 -11.55 4.86
CA VAL A 69 -10.38 -12.82 4.39
C VAL A 69 -9.58 -12.50 3.15
N ILE A 70 -8.25 -12.60 3.24
CA ILE A 70 -7.34 -12.35 2.12
C ILE A 70 -7.38 -13.55 1.16
N ASP A 71 -7.28 -14.75 1.74
CA ASP A 71 -7.39 -16.03 1.02
C ASP A 71 -7.90 -17.13 1.97
N GLY A 72 -7.87 -18.40 1.52
CA GLY A 72 -8.35 -19.55 2.31
C GLY A 72 -7.55 -19.87 3.58
N THR A 73 -6.46 -19.14 3.88
CA THR A 73 -5.57 -19.39 5.02
C THR A 73 -5.23 -18.14 5.83
N ARG A 74 -5.42 -16.94 5.28
CA ARG A 74 -5.05 -15.67 5.91
C ARG A 74 -6.28 -14.79 6.13
N THR A 75 -6.44 -14.34 7.36
CA THR A 75 -7.48 -13.38 7.75
C THR A 75 -6.84 -12.23 8.49
N MET A 76 -7.13 -11.01 8.03
CA MET A 76 -6.78 -9.77 8.73
C MET A 76 -7.97 -9.34 9.58
N ILE A 77 -7.71 -8.99 10.84
CA ILE A 77 -8.70 -8.35 11.70
C ILE A 77 -8.39 -6.86 11.75
N VAL A 78 -9.36 -6.05 11.34
CA VAL A 78 -9.29 -4.60 11.47
C VAL A 78 -10.05 -4.22 12.74
N THR A 79 -9.33 -3.77 13.76
CA THR A 79 -9.89 -3.39 15.05
C THR A 79 -10.63 -2.05 14.96
N ALA A 80 -11.67 -1.87 15.77
CA ALA A 80 -12.35 -0.60 15.97
C ALA A 80 -11.36 0.53 16.30
N GLY A 81 -11.60 1.71 15.73
CA GLY A 81 -10.73 2.88 15.83
C GLY A 81 -9.62 2.93 14.77
N THR A 82 -9.38 1.85 14.02
CA THR A 82 -8.37 1.82 12.94
C THR A 82 -8.69 2.88 11.90
N PRO A 83 -7.77 3.83 11.63
CA PRO A 83 -7.92 4.80 10.55
C PRO A 83 -7.96 4.10 9.20
N GLY A 84 -8.83 4.55 8.31
CA GLY A 84 -8.90 4.05 6.95
C GLY A 84 -10.08 4.62 6.17
N GLU A 85 -10.27 4.07 4.98
CA GLU A 85 -11.41 4.33 4.11
C GLU A 85 -11.80 3.06 3.38
N ILE A 86 -13.04 3.01 2.88
CA ILE A 86 -13.54 1.90 2.08
C ILE A 86 -14.14 2.50 0.82
N ASP A 87 -13.48 2.29 -0.31
CA ASP A 87 -13.98 2.58 -1.64
C ASP A 87 -14.14 1.27 -2.43
N CYS A 88 -15.15 0.49 -2.05
CA CYS A 88 -15.55 -0.73 -2.74
C CYS A 88 -17.08 -0.83 -2.74
N PRO A 89 -17.76 -0.55 -3.88
CA PRO A 89 -19.22 -0.47 -3.94
C PRO A 89 -19.94 -1.75 -3.49
N GLU A 90 -19.35 -2.91 -3.74
CA GLU A 90 -19.88 -4.21 -3.36
C GLU A 90 -18.99 -4.86 -2.28
N LEU A 91 -18.82 -4.18 -1.14
CA LEU A 91 -17.89 -4.56 -0.08
C LEU A 91 -17.94 -6.04 0.33
N THR A 92 -19.15 -6.60 0.41
CA THR A 92 -19.37 -7.99 0.85
C THR A 92 -19.45 -8.99 -0.30
N ALA A 93 -19.35 -8.54 -1.55
CA ALA A 93 -19.23 -9.45 -2.68
C ALA A 93 -17.86 -10.13 -2.66
N LEU A 94 -17.83 -11.38 -3.11
CA LEU A 94 -16.60 -12.16 -3.06
C LEU A 94 -15.63 -11.71 -4.14
N ALA A 95 -14.36 -11.55 -3.76
CA ALA A 95 -13.23 -11.27 -4.66
C ALA A 95 -13.41 -10.02 -5.55
N THR A 96 -14.13 -9.00 -5.08
CA THR A 96 -14.33 -7.73 -5.79
C THR A 96 -13.47 -6.59 -5.25
N CYS A 97 -13.04 -6.68 -3.99
CA CYS A 97 -12.27 -5.62 -3.32
C CYS A 97 -10.78 -5.97 -3.21
N THR A 98 -9.96 -4.92 -3.06
CA THR A 98 -8.54 -5.01 -2.70
C THR A 98 -8.36 -4.34 -1.35
N VAL A 99 -7.49 -4.91 -0.51
CA VAL A 99 -7.01 -4.26 0.71
C VAL A 99 -5.61 -3.72 0.46
N ALA A 100 -5.41 -2.45 0.83
CA ALA A 100 -4.11 -1.82 0.95
C ALA A 100 -3.92 -1.42 2.41
N ALA A 101 -2.91 -1.96 3.08
CA ALA A 101 -2.67 -1.74 4.51
C ALA A 101 -1.21 -1.40 4.78
N ASP A 102 -1.03 -0.40 5.64
CA ASP A 102 0.20 -0.15 6.39
C ASP A 102 0.22 -1.16 7.54
N LEU A 103 1.23 -2.04 7.56
CA LEU A 103 1.40 -2.99 8.65
C LEU A 103 2.38 -2.35 9.66
N LEU A 104 2.49 -2.87 10.88
CA LEU A 104 3.46 -2.35 11.84
C LEU A 104 4.90 -2.79 11.49
N GLY A 105 5.29 -2.69 10.21
CA GLY A 105 6.51 -3.24 9.62
C GLY A 105 6.49 -4.76 9.49
N ASP A 106 7.66 -5.41 9.61
CA ASP A 106 7.84 -6.88 9.59
C ASP A 106 7.21 -7.60 10.82
N GLY A 107 6.55 -6.84 11.71
CA GLY A 107 6.04 -7.32 12.99
C GLY A 107 4.74 -8.12 12.83
N VAL A 108 4.85 -9.45 12.94
CA VAL A 108 3.69 -10.30 13.28
C VAL A 108 3.40 -10.12 14.77
N LEU A 109 2.26 -9.51 15.12
CA LEU A 109 1.72 -9.58 16.48
C LEU A 109 1.05 -10.95 16.68
N TRP A 110 1.48 -11.70 17.68
CA TRP A 110 0.85 -12.95 18.13
C TRP A 110 0.25 -12.80 19.53
#